data_AF-A0A916YHV5-F1
#
_entry.id   AF-A0A916YHV5-F1
#
_cell.length_a   1.000
_cell.length_b   1.000
_cell.length_c   1.000
_cell.angle_alpha   90.00
_cell.angle_beta   90.00
_cell.angle_gamma   90.00
#
_symmetry.space_group_name_H-M   'P 1'
#
loop_
_entity.id
_entity.type
_entity.pdbx_description
1 polymer ?
#
loop_
_entity_poly.entity_id
_entity_poly.type
_entity_poly.pdbx_seq_one_letter_code
_entity_poly.pdbx_strand_id
1 'polypeptide(L)'
;MDFQIIIEGQQADLDAGMSILLERYNPMLDFDTIRGAKVLDFTLPFTNRNNAIFQNFGHPQVPYSFREYLCEKRVAGRIVERGYIQLKSVSPAGLIVFFTQNLGEIFGDYQKVMLNKLPLGSEAIPVSFIGNTDITTTKYCLPKVQNAAFYGTNGGSIGYSGFVNNYSSSAYSAGPKVPMLSLHWVLKRIGEICNFKFKGAFMDDARMKRLIFYNTFSLDNATIIEYANHLPEMTIPDLLKELRRLFNLSLFFDVWKRECTISFVDDLIKKPVVKNWSKKFPFLQSKNPELQNRLELDWELDTSDDLMKDPISAFDKYTTPAITASELLFPIKTRFSTLQMNGTIPRAEQVGISEQFNQKSNKFTARLLFWHGLIGGVPTASSSYQDITLGWQGANGNQVRFYSEYEKFRRKTHSMTSPANLTANDLSEIDMHQRAGETVAVHIQGNNYLIGEQKILLPIYQTPILELWRM
;
A
#
# COMPACT_ATOMS: atom_id res chain seq x y z
N MET A 1 -33.00 12.51 -16.44
CA MET A 1 -32.24 11.24 -16.26
C MET A 1 -32.46 10.80 -14.83
N ASP A 2 -32.63 9.50 -14.60
CA ASP A 2 -32.93 8.92 -13.29
C ASP A 2 -31.63 8.83 -12.45
N PHE A 3 -31.38 9.84 -11.62
CA PHE A 3 -30.30 9.84 -10.62
C PHE A 3 -30.90 9.48 -9.27
N GLN A 4 -30.27 8.53 -8.59
CA GLN A 4 -30.75 7.99 -7.34
C GLN A 4 -29.60 7.91 -6.35
N ILE A 5 -29.90 8.24 -5.09
CA ILE A 5 -29.03 7.95 -3.96
C ILE A 5 -29.74 6.88 -3.15
N ILE A 6 -29.11 5.72 -3.01
CA ILE A 6 -29.63 4.60 -2.22
C ILE A 6 -28.85 4.56 -0.91
N ILE A 7 -29.55 4.65 0.22
CA ILE A 7 -28.98 4.64 1.57
C ILE A 7 -29.59 3.47 2.33
N GLU A 8 -28.78 2.52 2.78
CA GLU A 8 -29.25 1.28 3.45
C GLU A 8 -30.33 0.54 2.63
N GLY A 9 -30.16 0.52 1.30
CA GLY A 9 -31.12 -0.09 0.37
C GLY A 9 -32.38 0.73 0.10
N GLN A 10 -32.56 1.89 0.74
CA GLN A 10 -33.71 2.78 0.51
C GLN A 10 -33.33 3.96 -0.37
N GLN A 11 -34.17 4.30 -1.34
CA GLN A 11 -33.95 5.48 -2.19
C GLN A 11 -34.23 6.76 -1.39
N ALA A 12 -33.24 7.64 -1.29
CA ALA A 12 -33.44 8.98 -0.72
C ALA A 12 -34.22 9.88 -1.68
N ASP A 13 -35.06 10.74 -1.12
CA ASP A 13 -35.72 11.81 -1.87
C ASP A 13 -34.71 12.94 -2.11
N LEU A 14 -34.68 13.50 -3.32
CA LEU A 14 -33.72 14.53 -3.74
C LEU A 14 -34.46 15.78 -4.19
N ASP A 15 -33.89 16.96 -3.95
CA ASP A 15 -34.43 18.21 -4.48
C ASP A 15 -34.31 18.28 -6.00
N ALA A 16 -35.26 18.97 -6.62
CA ALA A 16 -35.21 19.26 -8.04
C ALA A 16 -33.94 20.09 -8.36
N GLY A 17 -33.08 19.57 -9.25
CA GLY A 17 -31.85 20.26 -9.64
C GLY A 17 -30.66 20.04 -8.68
N MET A 18 -30.81 19.20 -7.65
CA MET A 18 -29.67 18.80 -6.81
C MET A 18 -28.50 18.30 -7.66
N SER A 19 -27.30 18.74 -7.33
CA SER A 19 -26.07 18.27 -7.97
C SER A 19 -24.98 17.96 -6.95
N ILE A 20 -24.20 16.93 -7.23
CA ILE A 20 -23.12 16.42 -6.37
C ILE A 20 -21.87 16.29 -7.23
N LEU A 21 -20.76 16.86 -6.78
CA LEU A 21 -19.45 16.67 -7.41
C LEU A 21 -18.79 15.41 -6.86
N LEU A 22 -18.51 14.47 -7.74
CA LEU A 22 -17.72 13.25 -7.50
C LEU A 22 -16.34 13.42 -8.15
N GLU A 23 -15.29 13.26 -7.34
CA GLU A 23 -13.89 13.26 -7.75
C GLU A 23 -13.30 11.86 -7.54
N ARG A 24 -12.60 11.32 -8.54
CA ARG A 24 -11.90 10.02 -8.47
C ARG A 24 -10.45 10.18 -8.87
N TYR A 25 -9.59 9.41 -8.22
CA TYR A 25 -8.14 9.49 -8.42
C TYR A 25 -7.56 8.13 -8.77
N ASN A 26 -6.66 8.09 -9.74
CA ASN A 26 -5.98 6.86 -10.12
C ASN A 26 -4.92 6.48 -9.08
N PRO A 27 -5.03 5.28 -8.45
CA PRO A 27 -4.08 4.81 -7.45
C PRO A 27 -2.71 4.42 -8.02
N MET A 28 -2.42 4.67 -9.30
CA MET A 28 -1.10 4.45 -9.91
C MET A 28 -0.21 5.71 -9.84
N LEU A 29 -0.77 6.91 -9.68
CA LEU A 29 -0.04 8.17 -9.91
C LEU A 29 0.48 8.88 -8.64
N ASP A 30 -0.07 8.61 -7.46
CA ASP A 30 0.32 9.27 -6.20
C ASP A 30 0.86 8.28 -5.17
N PHE A 31 2.17 8.25 -4.89
CA PHE A 31 2.80 7.28 -3.98
C PHE A 31 2.71 7.63 -2.49
N ASP A 32 2.31 8.84 -2.15
CA ASP A 32 2.39 9.35 -0.77
C ASP A 32 1.08 9.20 -0.01
N THR A 33 -0.01 9.08 -0.74
CA THR A 33 -1.35 8.98 -0.15
C THR A 33 -2.13 7.80 -0.72
N ILE A 34 -2.95 7.20 0.15
CA ILE A 34 -3.95 6.22 -0.23
C ILE A 34 -5.27 6.98 -0.37
N ARG A 35 -5.59 7.42 -1.60
CA ARG A 35 -6.78 8.22 -1.87
C ARG A 35 -7.95 7.36 -2.34
N GLY A 36 -9.13 7.67 -1.79
CA GLY A 36 -10.40 7.17 -2.29
C GLY A 36 -11.08 8.22 -3.15
N ALA A 37 -12.26 7.87 -3.66
CA ALA A 37 -13.16 8.83 -4.27
C ALA A 37 -13.60 9.88 -3.23
N LYS A 38 -13.67 11.13 -3.67
CA LYS A 38 -14.12 12.26 -2.87
C LYS A 38 -15.44 12.76 -3.41
N VAL A 39 -16.35 13.04 -2.50
CA VAL A 39 -17.65 13.63 -2.81
C VAL A 39 -17.88 14.75 -1.82
N LEU A 40 -18.23 15.94 -2.32
CA LEU A 40 -18.53 17.08 -1.45
C LEU A 40 -19.81 16.84 -0.65
N ASP A 41 -19.88 17.44 0.53
CA ASP A 41 -21.08 17.45 1.36
C ASP A 41 -22.28 17.94 0.54
N PHE A 42 -23.44 17.33 0.78
CA PHE A 42 -24.68 17.70 0.12
C PHE A 42 -25.86 17.63 1.09
N THR A 43 -26.97 18.24 0.70
CA THR A 43 -28.17 18.33 1.53
C THR A 43 -29.28 17.46 0.95
N LEU A 44 -29.90 16.65 1.79
CA LEU A 44 -31.12 15.91 1.47
C LEU A 44 -32.34 16.66 2.03
N PRO A 45 -33.43 16.84 1.26
CA PRO A 45 -34.60 17.57 1.73
C PRO A 45 -35.30 16.87 2.89
N PHE A 46 -36.06 17.64 3.66
CA PHE A 46 -36.93 17.10 4.70
C PHE A 46 -38.14 16.40 4.09
N THR A 47 -38.05 15.09 3.99
CA THR A 47 -39.19 14.24 3.67
C THR A 47 -39.35 13.18 4.75
N ASN A 48 -40.54 12.59 4.86
CA ASN A 48 -40.78 11.49 5.78
C ASN A 48 -39.81 10.33 5.52
N ARG A 49 -39.47 10.08 4.24
CA ARG A 49 -38.54 9.03 3.84
C ARG A 49 -37.12 9.34 4.28
N ASN A 50 -36.60 10.53 3.96
CA ASN A 50 -35.24 10.91 4.35
C ASN A 50 -35.10 10.97 5.87
N ASN A 51 -36.07 11.54 6.58
CA ASN A 51 -36.07 11.52 8.03
C ASN A 51 -36.06 10.10 8.59
N ALA A 52 -36.87 9.19 8.05
CA ALA A 52 -36.88 7.79 8.47
C ALA A 52 -35.53 7.08 8.25
N ILE A 53 -34.86 7.31 7.10
CA ILE A 53 -33.53 6.77 6.82
C ILE A 53 -32.54 7.15 7.94
N PHE A 54 -32.61 8.40 8.40
CA PHE A 54 -31.76 8.93 9.47
C PHE A 54 -32.42 8.87 10.86
N GLN A 55 -33.32 7.90 11.08
CA GLN A 55 -33.94 7.62 12.39
C GLN A 55 -34.64 8.83 13.02
N ASN A 56 -35.19 9.70 12.18
CA ASN A 56 -35.86 10.95 12.54
C ASN A 56 -35.00 11.94 13.32
N PHE A 57 -33.68 11.97 13.06
CA PHE A 57 -32.76 12.90 13.74
C PHE A 57 -33.12 14.39 13.61
N GLY A 58 -33.91 14.76 12.58
CA GLY A 58 -34.45 16.12 12.48
C GLY A 58 -35.41 16.50 13.62
N HIS A 59 -35.91 15.54 14.41
CA HIS A 59 -36.79 15.80 15.54
C HIS A 59 -35.98 16.21 16.79
N PRO A 60 -36.32 17.31 17.48
CA PRO A 60 -35.52 17.85 18.59
C PRO A 60 -35.29 16.89 19.78
N GLN A 61 -36.16 15.90 19.94
CA GLN A 61 -36.08 14.91 21.02
C GLN A 61 -35.20 13.70 20.67
N VAL A 62 -34.80 13.53 19.41
CA VAL A 62 -33.98 12.39 18.98
C VAL A 62 -32.51 12.74 19.23
N PRO A 63 -31.80 11.98 20.09
CA PRO A 63 -30.39 12.24 20.33
C PRO A 63 -29.55 11.94 19.10
N TYR A 64 -28.41 12.61 18.96
CA TYR A 64 -27.47 12.30 17.90
C TYR A 64 -26.79 10.96 18.17
N SER A 65 -26.84 10.09 17.17
CA SER A 65 -26.06 8.86 17.14
C SER A 65 -25.16 8.91 15.93
N PHE A 66 -23.85 8.89 16.18
CA PHE A 66 -22.87 8.75 15.11
C PHE A 66 -23.05 7.37 14.46
N ARG A 67 -23.35 7.37 13.16
CA ARG A 67 -23.56 6.16 12.38
C ARG A 67 -23.15 6.36 10.94
N GLU A 68 -22.47 5.35 10.41
CA GLU A 68 -22.21 5.20 8.99
C GLU A 68 -23.35 4.44 8.32
N TYR A 69 -23.81 4.97 7.18
CA TYR A 69 -24.85 4.37 6.36
C TYR A 69 -24.27 3.96 5.02
N LEU A 70 -24.53 2.74 4.57
CA LEU A 70 -24.15 2.28 3.24
C LEU A 70 -24.83 3.15 2.18
N CYS A 71 -24.06 3.71 1.26
CA CYS A 71 -24.52 4.64 0.24
C CYS A 71 -24.10 4.21 -1.16
N GLU A 72 -25.05 4.14 -2.09
CA GLU A 72 -24.81 4.00 -3.53
C GLU A 72 -25.32 5.22 -4.27
N LYS A 73 -24.57 5.67 -5.27
CA LYS A 73 -25.00 6.67 -6.24
C LYS A 73 -25.25 5.99 -7.56
N ARG A 74 -26.50 6.00 -8.02
CA ARG A 74 -26.92 5.35 -9.27
C ARG A 74 -27.35 6.38 -10.31
N VAL A 75 -26.95 6.16 -11.56
CA VAL A 75 -27.43 6.93 -12.71
C VAL A 75 -27.97 5.95 -13.74
N ALA A 76 -29.21 6.15 -14.18
CA ALA A 76 -29.89 5.26 -15.13
C ALA A 76 -29.82 3.78 -14.71
N GLY A 77 -30.07 3.51 -13.42
CA GLY A 77 -30.03 2.17 -12.83
C GLY A 77 -28.64 1.57 -12.59
N ARG A 78 -27.55 2.26 -12.98
CA ARG A 78 -26.19 1.76 -12.80
C ARG A 78 -25.50 2.41 -11.62
N ILE A 79 -24.81 1.60 -10.81
CA ILE A 79 -23.96 2.10 -9.73
C ILE A 79 -22.79 2.84 -10.38
N VAL A 80 -22.74 4.15 -10.14
CA VAL A 80 -21.58 4.96 -10.45
C VAL A 80 -20.62 4.85 -9.29
N GLU A 81 -21.02 5.19 -8.07
CA GLU A 81 -20.14 5.24 -6.89
C GLU A 81 -20.78 4.55 -5.68
N ARG A 82 -19.95 3.99 -4.78
CA ARG A 82 -20.42 3.45 -3.48
C ARG A 82 -19.46 3.76 -2.36
N GLY A 83 -19.99 3.84 -1.14
CA GLY A 83 -19.21 4.12 0.05
C GLY A 83 -20.12 4.25 1.26
N TYR A 84 -19.75 5.13 2.16
CA TYR A 84 -20.53 5.44 3.34
C TYR A 84 -20.99 6.89 3.30
N ILE A 85 -22.14 7.14 3.91
CA ILE A 85 -22.62 8.48 4.17
C ILE A 85 -22.88 8.63 5.65
N GLN A 86 -22.59 9.81 6.18
CA GLN A 86 -22.79 10.14 7.58
C GLN A 86 -23.58 11.44 7.68
N LEU A 87 -24.47 11.50 8.67
CA LEU A 87 -25.24 12.70 8.96
C LEU A 87 -24.38 13.68 9.75
N LYS A 88 -24.12 14.84 9.16
CA LYS A 88 -23.25 15.87 9.73
C LYS A 88 -24.03 16.84 10.61
N SER A 89 -25.13 17.36 10.08
CA SER A 89 -25.99 18.30 10.77
C SER A 89 -27.37 18.39 10.13
N VAL A 90 -28.28 19.06 10.83
CA VAL A 90 -29.61 19.39 10.35
C VAL A 90 -29.66 20.91 10.19
N SER A 91 -30.15 21.37 9.04
CA SER A 91 -30.32 22.79 8.72
C SER A 91 -31.77 23.06 8.31
N PRO A 92 -32.21 24.33 8.24
CA PRO A 92 -33.52 24.67 7.68
C PRO A 92 -33.74 24.14 6.26
N ALA A 93 -32.66 23.93 5.49
CA ALA A 93 -32.72 23.41 4.13
C ALA A 93 -32.82 21.87 4.06
N GLY A 94 -32.58 21.15 5.17
CA GLY A 94 -32.62 19.70 5.20
C GLY A 94 -31.46 19.06 5.98
N LEU A 95 -31.24 17.79 5.70
CA LEU A 95 -30.23 16.94 6.32
C LEU A 95 -28.89 17.07 5.58
N ILE A 96 -27.89 17.67 6.22
CA ILE A 96 -26.56 17.82 5.64
C ILE A 96 -25.78 16.54 5.89
N VAL A 97 -25.35 15.92 4.80
CA VAL A 97 -24.69 14.63 4.82
C VAL A 97 -23.33 14.72 4.13
N PHE A 98 -22.37 13.96 4.63
CA PHE A 98 -21.06 13.85 4.01
C PHE A 98 -20.82 12.42 3.54
N PHE A 99 -20.23 12.28 2.36
CA PHE A 99 -19.88 10.97 1.81
C PHE A 99 -18.39 10.70 1.97
N THR A 100 -18.07 9.48 2.36
CA THR A 100 -16.69 9.03 2.55
C THR A 100 -16.55 7.59 2.11
N GLN A 101 -15.40 7.24 1.53
CA GLN A 101 -14.98 5.84 1.43
C GLN A 101 -14.27 5.38 2.71
N ASN A 102 -14.04 6.29 3.65
CA ASN A 102 -13.37 6.09 4.93
C ASN A 102 -12.01 5.38 4.84
N LEU A 103 -11.24 5.63 3.77
CA LEU A 103 -9.89 5.04 3.62
C LEU A 103 -8.93 5.51 4.74
N GLY A 104 -9.21 6.67 5.32
CA GLY A 104 -8.48 7.21 6.47
C GLY A 104 -8.69 6.43 7.77
N GLU A 105 -9.70 5.58 7.86
CA GLU A 105 -10.04 4.76 9.04
C GLU A 105 -10.38 3.32 8.65
N ILE A 106 -9.97 2.86 7.46
CA ILE A 106 -10.35 1.56 6.91
C ILE A 106 -9.87 0.38 7.76
N PHE A 107 -8.78 0.58 8.51
CA PHE A 107 -8.25 -0.38 9.47
C PHE A 107 -8.78 -0.17 10.89
N GLY A 108 -9.82 0.67 11.06
CA GLY A 108 -10.48 0.99 12.33
C GLY A 108 -9.50 1.54 13.37
N ASP A 109 -9.64 1.09 14.61
CA ASP A 109 -8.79 1.49 15.73
C ASP A 109 -7.30 1.22 15.50
N TYR A 110 -6.96 0.30 14.59
CA TYR A 110 -5.59 -0.06 14.26
C TYR A 110 -4.94 0.85 13.21
N GLN A 111 -5.66 1.78 12.60
CA GLN A 111 -5.15 2.66 11.55
C GLN A 111 -3.88 3.42 11.97
N LYS A 112 -3.85 3.90 13.22
CA LYS A 112 -2.76 4.72 13.78
C LYS A 112 -1.86 3.92 14.73
N VAL A 113 -2.16 2.64 14.95
CA VAL A 113 -1.37 1.78 15.83
C VAL A 113 -0.15 1.29 15.07
N MET A 114 1.03 1.36 15.70
CA MET A 114 2.27 0.85 15.12
C MET A 114 2.23 -0.69 15.05
N LEU A 115 2.86 -1.28 14.04
CA LEU A 115 2.91 -2.73 13.85
C LEU A 115 3.45 -3.45 15.10
N ASN A 116 4.44 -2.85 15.77
CA ASN A 116 5.02 -3.40 17.00
C ASN A 116 4.15 -3.25 18.26
N LYS A 117 2.93 -2.75 18.11
CA LYS A 117 1.89 -2.65 19.15
C LYS A 117 0.58 -3.32 18.74
N LEU A 118 0.54 -3.94 17.55
CA LEU A 118 -0.65 -4.65 17.10
C LEU A 118 -0.85 -5.96 17.88
N PRO A 119 -2.11 -6.35 18.15
CA PRO A 119 -2.43 -7.61 18.83
C PRO A 119 -2.32 -8.81 17.87
N LEU A 120 -1.11 -9.07 17.37
CA LEU A 120 -0.85 -10.14 16.41
C LEU A 120 -0.84 -11.53 17.07
N GLY A 121 -0.70 -11.57 18.40
CA GLY A 121 -0.68 -12.77 19.22
C GLY A 121 0.74 -13.19 19.61
N SER A 122 0.83 -14.33 20.27
CA SER A 122 2.09 -14.89 20.73
C SER A 122 2.06 -16.42 20.71
N GLU A 123 3.22 -17.04 20.89
CA GLU A 123 3.34 -18.48 21.14
C GLU A 123 4.49 -18.78 22.11
N ALA A 124 4.44 -19.94 22.76
CA ALA A 124 5.56 -20.41 23.56
C ALA A 124 6.78 -20.68 22.66
N ILE A 125 7.97 -20.38 23.16
CA ILE A 125 9.20 -20.70 22.44
C ILE A 125 9.31 -22.22 22.31
N PRO A 126 9.52 -22.76 21.09
CA PRO A 126 9.66 -24.19 20.90
C PRO A 126 10.95 -24.70 21.54
N VAL A 127 10.94 -25.96 21.98
CA VAL A 127 12.14 -26.64 22.52
C VAL A 127 13.29 -26.62 21.50
N SER A 128 12.96 -26.73 20.21
CA SER A 128 13.91 -26.63 19.12
C SER A 128 13.31 -25.87 17.94
N PHE A 129 14.06 -24.89 17.44
CA PHE A 129 13.70 -24.18 16.20
C PHE A 129 14.01 -25.02 14.97
N ILE A 130 13.12 -24.94 13.96
CA ILE A 130 13.29 -25.62 12.68
C ILE A 130 14.21 -24.77 11.77
N GLY A 131 15.25 -25.38 11.22
CA GLY A 131 16.19 -24.71 10.30
C GLY A 131 15.60 -24.39 8.92
N ASN A 132 14.79 -25.31 8.38
CA ASN A 132 14.19 -25.20 7.05
C ASN A 132 12.67 -24.98 7.14
N THR A 133 12.24 -23.79 7.55
CA THR A 133 10.81 -23.49 7.61
C THR A 133 10.24 -23.16 6.23
N ASP A 134 9.00 -23.60 5.97
CA ASP A 134 8.25 -23.15 4.81
C ASP A 134 7.51 -21.85 5.16
N ILE A 135 8.09 -20.71 4.79
CA ILE A 135 7.57 -19.38 5.12
C ILE A 135 6.21 -19.06 4.47
N THR A 136 5.72 -19.91 3.57
CA THR A 136 4.37 -19.76 2.99
C THR A 136 3.28 -20.24 3.95
N THR A 137 3.64 -21.08 4.91
CA THR A 137 2.75 -21.66 5.93
C THR A 137 3.18 -21.29 7.36
N THR A 138 4.47 -21.05 7.61
CA THR A 138 4.99 -20.65 8.91
C THR A 138 4.98 -19.14 9.13
N LYS A 139 4.99 -18.73 10.39
CA LYS A 139 4.90 -17.31 10.81
C LYS A 139 6.25 -16.59 10.66
N TYR A 140 7.33 -17.29 10.97
CA TYR A 140 8.70 -16.77 10.94
C TYR A 140 9.72 -17.83 10.48
N CYS A 141 10.94 -17.35 10.26
CA CYS A 141 12.17 -18.13 10.11
C CYS A 141 13.31 -17.48 10.90
N LEU A 142 14.42 -18.19 11.10
CA LEU A 142 15.60 -17.68 11.80
C LEU A 142 16.83 -17.77 10.86
N PRO A 143 16.93 -16.93 9.82
CA PRO A 143 18.10 -16.93 8.96
C PRO A 143 19.33 -16.52 9.76
N LYS A 144 20.48 -17.12 9.44
CA LYS A 144 21.77 -16.74 10.02
C LYS A 144 22.14 -15.35 9.51
N VAL A 145 22.49 -14.44 10.41
CA VAL A 145 22.95 -13.08 10.09
C VAL A 145 24.28 -12.81 10.76
N GLN A 146 25.22 -12.23 10.03
CA GLN A 146 26.47 -11.74 10.61
C GLN A 146 26.22 -10.37 11.24
N ASN A 147 26.32 -10.28 12.56
CA ASN A 147 26.25 -9.02 13.28
C ASN A 147 27.05 -9.13 14.58
N ALA A 148 28.34 -8.77 14.50
CA ALA A 148 29.25 -8.80 15.64
C ALA A 148 28.87 -7.78 16.71
N ALA A 149 28.26 -6.66 16.31
CA ALA A 149 27.84 -5.58 17.19
C ALA A 149 26.52 -5.86 17.93
N PHE A 150 25.88 -7.02 17.74
CA PHE A 150 24.54 -7.30 18.27
C PHE A 150 24.40 -7.03 19.78
N TYR A 151 25.36 -7.47 20.60
CA TYR A 151 25.35 -7.21 22.04
C TYR A 151 26.13 -5.95 22.45
N GLY A 152 26.55 -5.11 21.50
CA GLY A 152 27.44 -3.99 21.74
C GLY A 152 28.72 -4.44 22.44
N THR A 153 29.10 -3.73 23.50
CA THR A 153 30.32 -4.04 24.28
C THR A 153 30.20 -5.32 25.13
N ASN A 154 28.99 -5.88 25.28
CA ASN A 154 28.76 -7.08 26.11
C ASN A 154 29.05 -8.40 25.37
N GLY A 155 29.18 -8.39 24.04
CA GLY A 155 29.35 -9.64 23.28
C GLY A 155 30.59 -10.44 23.67
N GLY A 156 31.69 -9.74 23.99
CA GLY A 156 32.95 -10.38 24.38
C GLY A 156 32.87 -11.14 25.70
N SER A 157 32.08 -10.67 26.67
CA SER A 157 32.00 -11.28 28.01
C SER A 157 31.23 -12.61 28.02
N ILE A 158 30.44 -12.88 26.99
CA ILE A 158 29.68 -14.12 26.82
C ILE A 158 30.16 -14.99 25.65
N GLY A 159 31.34 -14.67 25.08
CA GLY A 159 31.89 -15.43 23.95
C GLY A 159 30.98 -15.45 22.72
N TYR A 160 30.26 -14.36 22.46
CA TYR A 160 29.36 -14.27 21.31
C TYR A 160 30.12 -14.41 19.99
N SER A 161 29.72 -15.39 19.17
CA SER A 161 30.38 -15.72 17.90
C SER A 161 30.27 -14.67 16.79
N GLY A 162 29.50 -13.60 17.02
CA GLY A 162 29.22 -12.56 16.02
C GLY A 162 28.12 -12.90 15.01
N PHE A 163 27.41 -14.02 15.21
CA PHE A 163 26.28 -14.43 14.37
C PHE A 163 24.97 -14.50 15.14
N VAL A 164 23.98 -13.75 14.67
CA VAL A 164 22.58 -13.89 15.07
C VAL A 164 22.00 -15.12 14.40
N ASN A 165 21.18 -15.87 15.14
CA ASN A 165 20.61 -17.13 14.69
C ASN A 165 21.69 -18.10 14.18
N ASN A 166 22.85 -18.15 14.86
CA ASN A 166 23.92 -19.05 14.45
C ASN A 166 23.39 -20.49 14.38
N TYR A 167 23.65 -21.14 13.24
CA TYR A 167 23.22 -22.49 12.93
C TYR A 167 24.42 -23.29 12.46
N SER A 168 24.70 -24.38 13.16
CA SER A 168 25.81 -25.30 12.89
C SER A 168 25.41 -26.70 13.31
N SER A 169 25.97 -27.72 12.65
CA SER A 169 25.69 -29.12 12.97
C SER A 169 24.18 -29.44 13.04
N SER A 170 23.42 -28.88 12.10
CA SER A 170 21.96 -29.05 11.99
C SER A 170 21.14 -28.54 13.18
N ALA A 171 21.70 -27.66 14.00
CA ALA A 171 21.01 -27.04 15.13
C ALA A 171 21.38 -25.57 15.28
N TYR A 172 20.50 -24.80 15.92
CA TYR A 172 20.80 -23.44 16.33
C TYR A 172 21.71 -23.46 17.57
N SER A 173 22.89 -22.86 17.49
CA SER A 173 23.86 -22.79 18.59
C SER A 173 23.39 -21.87 19.72
N ALA A 174 24.01 -21.91 20.90
CA ALA A 174 23.76 -20.90 21.93
C ALA A 174 24.07 -19.48 21.42
N GLY A 175 23.30 -18.49 21.89
CA GLY A 175 23.36 -17.08 21.45
C GLY A 175 22.01 -16.56 20.96
N PRO A 176 21.97 -15.34 20.39
CA PRO A 176 20.73 -14.64 20.13
C PRO A 176 19.86 -15.37 19.12
N LYS A 177 18.60 -15.59 19.49
CA LYS A 177 17.53 -16.08 18.63
C LYS A 177 16.59 -14.95 18.30
N VAL A 178 16.46 -14.65 17.02
CA VAL A 178 15.76 -13.48 16.47
C VAL A 178 14.83 -13.97 15.35
N PRO A 179 13.56 -14.29 15.66
CA PRO A 179 12.55 -14.68 14.68
C PRO A 179 12.26 -13.57 13.67
N MET A 180 12.40 -13.84 12.37
CA MET A 180 12.04 -12.92 11.29
C MET A 180 10.70 -13.30 10.69
N LEU A 181 9.71 -12.41 10.85
CA LEU A 181 8.32 -12.67 10.46
C LEU A 181 8.13 -12.57 8.96
N SER A 182 7.28 -13.45 8.41
CA SER A 182 6.83 -13.40 7.02
C SER A 182 5.96 -12.17 6.77
N LEU A 183 6.30 -11.38 5.76
CA LEU A 183 5.49 -10.22 5.36
C LEU A 183 4.06 -10.64 5.00
N HIS A 184 3.93 -11.75 4.28
CA HIS A 184 2.62 -12.26 3.86
C HIS A 184 1.78 -12.74 5.04
N TRP A 185 2.40 -13.39 6.03
CA TRP A 185 1.71 -13.76 7.25
C TRP A 185 1.24 -12.52 8.02
N VAL A 186 2.08 -11.50 8.15
CA VAL A 186 1.72 -10.23 8.81
C VAL A 186 0.55 -9.55 8.10
N LEU A 187 0.56 -9.45 6.76
CA LEU A 187 -0.55 -8.89 6.01
C LEU A 187 -1.85 -9.68 6.20
N LYS A 188 -1.79 -11.01 6.20
CA LYS A 188 -2.97 -11.86 6.50
C LYS A 188 -3.48 -11.61 7.92
N ARG A 189 -2.59 -11.53 8.90
CA ARG A 189 -2.96 -11.29 10.30
C ARG A 189 -3.56 -9.90 10.53
N ILE A 190 -3.02 -8.88 9.86
CA ILE A 190 -3.62 -7.54 9.80
C ILE A 190 -5.03 -7.63 9.22
N GLY A 191 -5.19 -8.38 8.12
CA GLY A 191 -6.50 -8.64 7.54
C GLY A 191 -7.47 -9.25 8.54
N GLU A 192 -7.06 -10.27 9.27
CA GLU A 192 -7.90 -10.92 10.29
C GLU A 192 -8.34 -9.95 11.40
N ILE A 193 -7.41 -9.20 12.01
CA ILE A 193 -7.74 -8.30 13.13
C ILE A 193 -8.53 -7.07 12.68
N CYS A 194 -8.35 -6.62 11.44
CA CYS A 194 -9.08 -5.50 10.87
C CYS A 194 -10.35 -5.93 10.11
N ASN A 195 -10.70 -7.22 10.10
CA ASN A 195 -11.78 -7.78 9.28
C ASN A 195 -11.68 -7.34 7.80
N PHE A 196 -10.51 -7.51 7.21
CA PHE A 196 -10.13 -6.99 5.89
C PHE A 196 -9.34 -8.05 5.11
N LYS A 197 -9.35 -8.01 3.77
CA LYS A 197 -8.65 -8.99 2.94
C LYS A 197 -7.67 -8.33 1.98
N PHE A 198 -6.47 -8.88 1.89
CA PHE A 198 -5.49 -8.51 0.88
C PHE A 198 -5.45 -9.58 -0.22
N LYS A 199 -5.51 -9.16 -1.48
CA LYS A 199 -5.46 -10.04 -2.66
C LYS A 199 -4.72 -9.37 -3.82
N GLY A 200 -4.55 -10.07 -4.93
CA GLY A 200 -3.99 -9.53 -6.18
C GLY A 200 -2.58 -10.04 -6.47
N ALA A 201 -2.02 -9.58 -7.59
CA ALA A 201 -0.78 -10.12 -8.16
C ALA A 201 0.38 -10.16 -7.16
N PHE A 202 0.52 -9.12 -6.31
CA PHE A 202 1.56 -9.11 -5.28
C PHE A 202 1.38 -10.20 -4.22
N MET A 203 0.14 -10.43 -3.78
CA MET A 203 -0.19 -11.46 -2.79
C MET A 203 -0.11 -12.88 -3.36
N ASP A 204 -0.20 -13.00 -4.69
CA ASP A 204 -0.17 -14.27 -5.40
C ASP A 204 1.24 -14.66 -5.87
N ASP A 205 2.14 -13.69 -6.06
CA ASP A 205 3.51 -13.89 -6.53
C ASP A 205 4.34 -14.78 -5.57
N ALA A 206 4.86 -15.88 -6.10
CA ALA A 206 5.62 -16.88 -5.34
C ALA A 206 6.93 -16.34 -4.76
N ARG A 207 7.55 -15.34 -5.40
CA ARG A 207 8.77 -14.69 -4.94
C ARG A 207 8.45 -13.71 -3.82
N MET A 208 7.38 -12.93 -3.94
CA MET A 208 6.96 -11.98 -2.89
C MET A 208 6.53 -12.70 -1.60
N LYS A 209 5.96 -13.91 -1.71
CA LYS A 209 5.66 -14.78 -0.57
C LYS A 209 6.88 -15.17 0.27
N ARG A 210 8.10 -15.00 -0.25
CA ARG A 210 9.37 -15.27 0.47
C ARG A 210 9.88 -14.09 1.28
N LEU A 211 9.23 -12.92 1.22
CA LEU A 211 9.66 -11.73 1.95
C LEU A 211 9.48 -11.89 3.46
N ILE A 212 10.51 -11.54 4.20
CA ILE A 212 10.53 -11.50 5.66
C ILE A 212 10.99 -10.13 6.17
N PHE A 213 10.50 -9.73 7.34
CA PHE A 213 11.01 -8.57 8.05
C PHE A 213 12.32 -8.92 8.76
N TYR A 214 13.38 -8.22 8.38
CA TYR A 214 14.58 -8.19 9.22
C TYR A 214 14.26 -7.46 10.53
N ASN A 215 14.69 -8.03 11.64
CA ASN A 215 14.56 -7.44 12.97
C ASN A 215 15.78 -7.75 13.82
N THR A 216 15.87 -7.07 14.95
CA THR A 216 16.98 -7.21 15.90
C THR A 216 16.52 -7.58 17.31
N PHE A 217 15.25 -7.98 17.48
CA PHE A 217 14.70 -8.33 18.78
C PHE A 217 14.98 -9.79 19.13
N SER A 218 15.82 -9.99 20.14
CA SER A 218 16.20 -11.32 20.62
C SER A 218 15.20 -11.90 21.61
N LEU A 219 15.13 -13.23 21.63
CA LEU A 219 14.40 -14.03 22.60
C LEU A 219 15.22 -14.34 23.86
N ASP A 220 16.29 -13.59 24.12
CA ASP A 220 17.17 -13.84 25.27
C ASP A 220 16.37 -13.75 26.57
N ASN A 221 16.41 -14.81 27.39
CA ASN A 221 15.64 -14.97 28.62
C ASN A 221 14.10 -14.92 28.45
N ALA A 222 13.58 -14.93 27.22
CA ALA A 222 12.15 -15.01 26.97
C ALA A 222 11.65 -16.46 27.07
N THR A 223 10.36 -16.61 27.38
CA THR A 223 9.64 -17.90 27.33
C THR A 223 8.58 -17.91 26.23
N ILE A 224 8.24 -16.74 25.70
CA ILE A 224 7.23 -16.53 24.67
C ILE A 224 7.80 -15.69 23.52
N ILE A 225 7.28 -15.93 22.33
CA ILE A 225 7.48 -15.11 21.14
C ILE A 225 6.26 -14.22 20.99
N GLU A 226 6.39 -12.94 21.33
CA GLU A 226 5.38 -11.92 21.06
C GLU A 226 5.63 -11.33 19.67
N TYR A 227 4.77 -11.63 18.70
CA TYR A 227 5.07 -11.30 17.29
C TYR A 227 5.23 -9.80 17.05
N ALA A 228 4.49 -8.97 17.78
CA ALA A 228 4.60 -7.52 17.69
C ALA A 228 6.04 -7.03 17.97
N ASN A 229 6.78 -7.64 18.91
CA ASN A 229 8.15 -7.21 19.24
C ASN A 229 9.13 -7.35 18.07
N HIS A 230 8.81 -8.18 17.07
CA HIS A 230 9.68 -8.47 15.93
C HIS A 230 9.32 -7.65 14.67
N LEU A 231 8.46 -6.64 14.80
CA LEU A 231 8.04 -5.77 13.69
C LEU A 231 8.58 -4.33 13.85
N PRO A 232 8.77 -3.62 12.72
CA PRO A 232 9.25 -2.24 12.76
C PRO A 232 8.21 -1.24 13.29
N GLU A 233 8.68 -0.08 13.75
CA GLU A 233 7.83 1.05 14.16
C GLU A 233 7.24 1.78 12.95
N MET A 234 6.15 1.25 12.40
CA MET A 234 5.37 1.88 11.33
C MET A 234 3.89 1.54 11.48
N THR A 235 2.99 2.32 10.90
CA THR A 235 1.55 2.01 10.90
C THR A 235 1.17 1.07 9.74
N ILE A 236 -0.05 0.52 9.73
CA ILE A 236 -0.54 -0.29 8.59
C ILE A 236 -0.57 0.54 7.28
N PRO A 237 -1.09 1.79 7.26
CA PRO A 237 -1.00 2.63 6.07
C PRO A 237 0.44 2.90 5.62
N ASP A 238 1.37 3.10 6.55
CA ASP A 238 2.78 3.29 6.21
C ASP A 238 3.36 2.02 5.58
N LEU A 239 3.13 0.84 6.17
CA LEU A 239 3.55 -0.43 5.59
C LEU A 239 3.11 -0.55 4.12
N LEU A 240 1.83 -0.29 3.83
CA LEU A 240 1.29 -0.39 2.46
C LEU A 240 1.87 0.66 1.50
N LYS A 241 2.05 1.90 1.95
CA LYS A 241 2.70 2.96 1.15
C LYS A 241 4.15 2.61 0.85
N GLU A 242 4.89 2.12 1.84
CA GLU A 242 6.30 1.78 1.67
C GLU A 242 6.49 0.57 0.75
N LEU A 243 5.65 -0.47 0.87
CA LEU A 243 5.66 -1.58 -0.10
C LEU A 243 5.32 -1.10 -1.52
N ARG A 244 4.38 -0.16 -1.63
CA ARG A 244 4.01 0.45 -2.90
C ARG A 244 5.17 1.21 -3.54
N ARG A 245 5.97 1.94 -2.76
CA ARG A 245 7.16 2.63 -3.23
C ARG A 245 8.34 1.69 -3.51
N LEU A 246 8.42 0.53 -2.88
CA LEU A 246 9.49 -0.43 -3.13
C LEU A 246 9.25 -1.24 -4.41
N PHE A 247 8.02 -1.69 -4.63
CA PHE A 247 7.65 -2.63 -5.71
C PHE A 247 6.74 -2.02 -6.79
N ASN A 248 6.61 -0.69 -6.84
CA ASN A 248 5.72 0.03 -7.75
C ASN A 248 4.29 -0.55 -7.78
N LEU A 249 3.63 -0.59 -6.62
CA LEU A 249 2.31 -1.20 -6.47
C LEU A 249 1.18 -0.18 -6.63
N SER A 250 0.02 -0.67 -7.05
CA SER A 250 -1.24 0.06 -7.00
C SER A 250 -2.20 -0.63 -6.04
N LEU A 251 -2.87 0.15 -5.20
CA LEU A 251 -3.74 -0.32 -4.13
C LEU A 251 -5.19 0.06 -4.44
N PHE A 252 -6.03 -0.93 -4.72
CA PHE A 252 -7.46 -0.74 -5.03
C PHE A 252 -8.32 -1.20 -3.86
N PHE A 253 -9.05 -0.26 -3.25
CA PHE A 253 -9.85 -0.52 -2.07
C PHE A 253 -11.34 -0.68 -2.41
N ASP A 254 -11.89 -1.85 -2.08
CA ASP A 254 -13.32 -2.12 -2.06
C ASP A 254 -13.80 -2.07 -0.60
N VAL A 255 -14.33 -0.92 -0.21
CA VAL A 255 -14.66 -0.61 1.18
C VAL A 255 -15.85 -1.41 1.71
N TRP A 256 -16.78 -1.78 0.82
CA TRP A 256 -17.94 -2.61 1.18
C TRP A 256 -17.56 -4.08 1.34
N LYS A 257 -16.76 -4.62 0.41
CA LYS A 257 -16.26 -6.01 0.54
C LYS A 257 -15.14 -6.13 1.57
N ARG A 258 -14.59 -4.99 2.02
CA ARG A 258 -13.42 -4.90 2.90
C ARG A 258 -12.21 -5.61 2.29
N GLU A 259 -11.90 -5.28 1.03
CA GLU A 259 -10.80 -5.88 0.27
C GLU A 259 -9.84 -4.82 -0.29
N CYS A 260 -8.54 -5.08 -0.24
CA CYS A 260 -7.52 -4.34 -0.98
C CYS A 260 -6.89 -5.27 -2.01
N THR A 261 -6.99 -4.89 -3.28
CA THR A 261 -6.30 -5.56 -4.38
C THR A 261 -4.99 -4.84 -4.65
N ILE A 262 -3.89 -5.58 -4.56
CA ILE A 262 -2.52 -5.09 -4.73
C ILE A 262 -1.97 -5.62 -6.05
N SER A 263 -1.70 -4.71 -6.99
CA SER A 263 -1.25 -5.03 -8.35
C SER A 263 0.03 -4.29 -8.69
N PHE A 264 0.89 -4.87 -9.53
CA PHE A 264 2.07 -4.18 -10.06
C PHE A 264 1.64 -3.14 -11.11
N VAL A 265 2.14 -1.91 -10.98
CA VAL A 265 1.81 -0.80 -11.91
C VAL A 265 2.31 -1.10 -13.33
N ASP A 266 3.50 -1.68 -13.48
CA ASP A 266 4.04 -2.05 -14.78
C ASP A 266 3.11 -3.03 -15.54
N ASP A 267 2.52 -3.99 -14.82
CA ASP A 267 1.54 -4.91 -15.42
C ASP A 267 0.28 -4.18 -15.87
N LEU A 268 -0.21 -3.23 -15.06
CA LEU A 268 -1.38 -2.41 -15.41
C LEU A 268 -1.12 -1.51 -16.63
N ILE A 269 0.08 -0.95 -16.77
CA ILE A 269 0.48 -0.14 -17.93
C ILE A 269 0.56 -0.99 -19.20
N LYS A 270 1.05 -2.23 -19.09
CA LYS A 270 1.17 -3.17 -20.20
C LYS A 270 -0.18 -3.75 -20.67
N LYS A 271 -1.24 -3.64 -19.87
CA LYS A 271 -2.55 -4.18 -20.24
C LYS A 271 -3.04 -3.56 -21.56
N PRO A 272 -3.54 -4.37 -22.51
CA PRO A 272 -4.13 -3.86 -23.74
C PRO A 272 -5.28 -2.89 -23.45
N VAL A 273 -5.30 -1.77 -24.15
CA VAL A 273 -6.38 -0.78 -24.05
C VAL A 273 -7.57 -1.26 -24.87
N VAL A 274 -8.61 -1.72 -24.19
CA VAL A 274 -9.81 -2.30 -24.84
C VAL A 274 -10.92 -1.29 -25.11
N LYS A 275 -10.93 -0.15 -24.42
CA LYS A 275 -11.99 0.87 -24.56
C LYS A 275 -11.56 1.98 -25.51
N ASN A 276 -12.33 2.19 -26.58
CA ASN A 276 -12.13 3.28 -27.51
C ASN A 276 -13.17 4.39 -27.30
N TRP A 277 -12.70 5.55 -26.86
CA TRP A 277 -13.51 6.72 -26.54
C TRP A 277 -13.24 7.89 -27.49
N SER A 278 -12.64 7.65 -28.66
CA SER A 278 -12.34 8.70 -29.63
C SER A 278 -13.55 9.59 -29.98
N LYS A 279 -14.76 9.00 -30.04
CA LYS A 279 -16.01 9.72 -30.33
C LYS A 279 -16.65 10.40 -29.10
N LYS A 280 -16.11 10.15 -27.91
CA LYS A 280 -16.59 10.72 -26.64
C LYS A 280 -15.88 12.03 -26.28
N PHE A 281 -14.76 12.33 -26.94
CA PHE A 281 -13.96 13.52 -26.68
C PHE A 281 -14.04 14.51 -27.84
N PRO A 282 -14.00 15.82 -27.55
CA PRO A 282 -13.66 16.80 -28.57
C PRO A 282 -12.23 16.60 -29.06
N PHE A 283 -11.84 17.31 -30.12
CA PHE A 283 -10.46 17.28 -30.59
C PHE A 283 -9.49 17.77 -29.49
N LEU A 284 -8.46 16.97 -29.20
CA LEU A 284 -7.52 17.24 -28.10
C LEU A 284 -6.44 18.25 -28.55
N GLN A 285 -6.50 19.50 -28.08
CA GLN A 285 -5.62 20.58 -28.53
C GLN A 285 -4.49 20.94 -27.55
N SER A 286 -4.77 20.97 -26.24
CA SER A 286 -3.79 21.40 -25.22
C SER A 286 -3.07 20.21 -24.59
N LYS A 287 -1.74 20.32 -24.45
CA LYS A 287 -0.86 19.30 -23.87
C LYS A 287 0.10 19.97 -22.90
N ASN A 288 0.17 19.45 -21.68
CA ASN A 288 1.12 19.89 -20.68
C ASN A 288 2.21 18.82 -20.56
N PRO A 289 3.46 19.09 -20.98
CA PRO A 289 4.53 18.11 -20.83
C PRO A 289 4.78 17.82 -19.34
N GLU A 290 5.01 16.55 -19.00
CA GLU A 290 5.48 16.19 -17.67
C GLU A 290 6.96 16.54 -17.56
N LEU A 291 7.30 17.50 -16.70
CA LEU A 291 8.68 17.92 -16.49
C LEU A 291 9.38 17.07 -15.43
N GLN A 292 8.64 16.48 -14.49
CA GLN A 292 9.16 15.50 -13.52
C GLN A 292 9.20 14.10 -14.14
N ASN A 293 9.88 13.97 -15.27
CA ASN A 293 9.85 12.78 -16.11
C ASN A 293 11.01 11.80 -15.86
N ARG A 294 11.89 12.11 -14.90
CA ARG A 294 13.02 11.26 -14.49
C ARG A 294 12.78 10.69 -13.10
N LEU A 295 12.90 9.38 -12.91
CA LEU A 295 12.80 8.79 -11.58
C LEU A 295 14.09 9.00 -10.78
N GLU A 296 13.93 9.33 -9.50
CA GLU A 296 14.95 9.13 -8.47
C GLU A 296 14.39 8.13 -7.45
N LEU A 297 14.99 6.93 -7.37
CA LEU A 297 14.56 5.88 -6.44
C LEU A 297 15.61 5.74 -5.35
N ASP A 298 15.18 5.87 -4.10
CA ASP A 298 16.09 5.89 -2.95
C ASP A 298 15.47 5.27 -1.69
N TRP A 299 16.30 4.93 -0.71
CA TRP A 299 15.87 4.49 0.60
C TRP A 299 16.11 5.53 1.69
N GLU A 300 15.33 5.46 2.76
CA GLU A 300 15.73 6.04 4.03
C GLU A 300 16.88 5.21 4.63
N LEU A 301 18.05 5.83 4.80
CA LEU A 301 19.21 5.18 5.39
C LEU A 301 18.99 4.93 6.88
N ASP A 302 19.33 3.72 7.33
CA ASP A 302 19.36 3.41 8.76
C ASP A 302 20.64 3.94 9.38
N THR A 303 20.53 5.09 10.05
CA THR A 303 21.68 5.72 10.73
C THR A 303 22.19 4.92 11.93
N SER A 304 21.46 3.91 12.39
CA SER A 304 21.84 3.04 13.52
C SER A 304 22.66 1.82 13.09
N ASP A 305 22.81 1.57 11.79
CA ASP A 305 23.68 0.52 11.26
C ASP A 305 24.88 1.15 10.56
N ASP A 306 26.07 0.87 11.08
CA ASP A 306 27.30 1.48 10.61
C ASP A 306 27.58 1.12 9.14
N LEU A 307 27.10 -0.04 8.66
CA LEU A 307 27.24 -0.43 7.25
C LEU A 307 26.35 0.39 6.30
N MET A 308 25.30 1.02 6.81
CA MET A 308 24.36 1.83 6.01
C MET A 308 24.74 3.31 5.97
N LYS A 309 25.75 3.73 6.74
CA LYS A 309 26.29 5.12 6.71
C LYS A 309 27.09 5.38 5.43
N ASP A 310 27.88 4.39 5.01
CA ASP A 310 28.63 4.39 3.75
C ASP A 310 28.20 3.18 2.91
N PRO A 311 27.01 3.24 2.27
CA PRO A 311 26.49 2.12 1.50
C PRO A 311 27.45 1.76 0.36
N ILE A 312 27.70 0.46 0.17
CA ILE A 312 28.40 -0.03 -1.03
C ILE A 312 27.56 0.32 -2.27
N SER A 313 28.19 0.41 -3.45
CA SER A 313 27.52 0.83 -4.70
C SER A 313 26.26 0.02 -5.07
N ALA A 314 26.14 -1.22 -4.60
CA ALA A 314 24.92 -2.03 -4.75
C ALA A 314 23.68 -1.41 -4.07
N PHE A 315 23.89 -0.44 -3.18
CA PHE A 315 22.89 0.28 -2.41
C PHE A 315 22.74 1.75 -2.85
N ASP A 316 23.37 2.14 -3.96
CA ASP A 316 23.22 3.49 -4.48
C ASP A 316 21.80 3.75 -4.97
N LYS A 317 21.34 4.98 -4.74
CA LYS A 317 20.09 5.46 -5.34
C LYS A 317 20.11 5.27 -6.85
N TYR A 318 18.96 4.97 -7.44
CA TYR A 318 18.82 4.99 -8.89
C TYR A 318 18.40 6.38 -9.35
N THR A 319 19.00 6.88 -10.42
CA THR A 319 18.54 8.10 -11.07
C THR A 319 18.45 7.87 -12.56
N THR A 320 17.27 8.14 -13.11
CA THR A 320 17.03 8.13 -14.54
C THR A 320 17.96 9.15 -15.23
N PRO A 321 18.79 8.75 -16.21
CA PRO A 321 19.68 9.69 -16.89
C PRO A 321 18.94 10.80 -17.62
N ALA A 322 19.45 12.04 -17.54
CA ALA A 322 18.89 13.17 -18.27
C ALA A 322 19.20 13.05 -19.77
N ILE A 323 18.22 13.40 -20.60
CA ILE A 323 18.38 13.58 -22.05
C ILE A 323 18.49 15.08 -22.36
N THR A 324 17.75 15.93 -21.64
CA THR A 324 17.81 17.38 -21.79
C THR A 324 17.94 18.09 -20.44
N ALA A 325 18.37 19.36 -20.47
CA ALA A 325 18.59 20.15 -19.25
C ALA A 325 17.28 20.56 -18.52
N SER A 326 16.12 20.44 -19.18
CA SER A 326 14.82 20.83 -18.62
C SER A 326 14.11 19.73 -17.83
N GLU A 327 14.67 18.51 -17.81
CA GLU A 327 14.07 17.36 -17.14
C GLU A 327 14.34 17.36 -15.63
N LEU A 328 13.27 17.30 -14.85
CA LEU A 328 13.28 17.28 -13.39
C LEU A 328 13.14 15.86 -12.84
N LEU A 329 13.66 15.66 -11.63
CA LEU A 329 13.53 14.42 -10.89
C LEU A 329 12.14 14.30 -10.24
N PHE A 330 11.60 13.10 -10.27
CA PHE A 330 10.44 12.63 -9.53
C PHE A 330 10.95 11.68 -8.44
N PRO A 331 11.13 12.17 -7.20
CA PRO A 331 11.71 11.37 -6.13
C PRO A 331 10.69 10.39 -5.57
N ILE A 332 11.10 9.13 -5.44
CA ILE A 332 10.37 8.07 -4.74
C ILE A 332 11.33 7.51 -3.69
N LYS A 333 11.08 7.88 -2.44
CA LYS A 333 11.88 7.43 -1.30
C LYS A 333 11.07 6.48 -0.42
N THR A 334 11.59 5.29 -0.17
CA THR A 334 10.96 4.33 0.74
C THR A 334 11.74 4.10 2.01
N ARG A 335 11.03 3.83 3.11
CA ARG A 335 11.61 3.45 4.40
C ARG A 335 12.13 2.01 4.43
N PHE A 336 11.71 1.17 3.47
CA PHE A 336 12.21 -0.20 3.38
C PHE A 336 13.57 -0.25 2.69
N SER A 337 14.59 -0.67 3.41
CA SER A 337 15.88 -1.06 2.83
C SER A 337 16.13 -2.57 2.97
N THR A 338 17.36 -3.01 2.71
CA THR A 338 17.78 -4.42 2.84
C THR A 338 19.18 -4.50 3.46
N LEU A 339 19.73 -5.70 3.63
CA LEU A 339 21.06 -5.91 4.22
C LEU A 339 22.14 -6.12 3.17
N GLN A 340 23.33 -5.60 3.45
CA GLN A 340 24.54 -5.96 2.70
C GLN A 340 24.81 -7.47 2.86
N MET A 341 25.41 -8.07 1.83
CA MET A 341 25.74 -9.49 1.82
C MET A 341 27.24 -9.69 1.99
N ASN A 342 27.65 -10.60 2.87
CA ASN A 342 29.00 -11.15 2.92
C ASN A 342 28.97 -12.59 2.40
N GLY A 343 29.26 -12.78 1.12
CA GLY A 343 28.99 -14.03 0.43
C GLY A 343 27.48 -14.31 0.41
N THR A 344 27.06 -15.44 0.98
CA THR A 344 25.65 -15.83 1.07
C THR A 344 24.96 -15.38 2.36
N ILE A 345 25.70 -14.76 3.29
CA ILE A 345 25.19 -14.41 4.62
C ILE A 345 24.90 -12.91 4.68
N PRO A 346 23.69 -12.49 5.08
CA PRO A 346 23.39 -11.08 5.26
C PRO A 346 24.14 -10.53 6.47
N ARG A 347 24.56 -9.26 6.38
CA ARG A 347 25.41 -8.60 7.36
C ARG A 347 24.78 -7.28 7.83
N ALA A 348 24.91 -7.02 9.13
CA ALA A 348 24.56 -5.76 9.77
C ALA A 348 25.63 -5.40 10.81
N GLU A 349 25.77 -4.11 11.13
CA GLU A 349 26.62 -3.62 12.21
C GLU A 349 25.80 -2.68 13.09
N GLN A 350 24.95 -3.30 13.92
CA GLN A 350 23.95 -2.60 14.72
C GLN A 350 23.73 -3.33 16.05
N VAL A 351 23.61 -2.58 17.13
CA VAL A 351 23.25 -3.15 18.44
C VAL A 351 21.79 -3.62 18.41
N GLY A 352 21.58 -4.86 18.82
CA GLY A 352 20.26 -5.49 18.88
C GLY A 352 19.45 -5.08 20.09
N ILE A 353 18.25 -5.66 20.19
CA ILE A 353 17.35 -5.49 21.32
C ILE A 353 17.41 -6.79 22.13
N SER A 354 18.04 -6.73 23.30
CA SER A 354 18.17 -7.87 24.21
C SER A 354 17.83 -7.48 25.64
N GLU A 355 16.98 -8.29 26.28
CA GLU A 355 16.63 -8.14 27.68
C GLU A 355 17.81 -8.46 28.61
N GLN A 356 18.62 -9.45 28.23
CA GLN A 356 19.78 -9.89 29.00
C GLN A 356 20.76 -8.75 29.34
N PHE A 357 20.89 -7.76 28.44
CA PHE A 357 21.87 -6.67 28.56
C PHE A 357 21.23 -5.29 28.66
N ASN A 358 19.94 -5.21 29.04
CA ASN A 358 19.21 -3.95 29.16
C ASN A 358 19.24 -3.08 27.88
N GLN A 359 19.13 -3.73 26.71
CA GLN A 359 19.18 -3.09 25.39
C GLN A 359 17.78 -2.85 24.80
N LYS A 360 16.75 -2.75 25.66
CA LYS A 360 15.34 -2.62 25.26
C LYS A 360 15.00 -1.27 24.60
N SER A 361 15.82 -0.24 24.79
CA SER A 361 15.64 1.09 24.18
C SER A 361 16.14 1.18 22.74
N ASN A 362 16.89 0.17 22.27
CA ASN A 362 17.37 0.15 20.89
C ASN A 362 16.20 -0.02 19.90
N LYS A 363 16.39 0.49 18.70
CA LYS A 363 15.41 0.44 17.61
C LYS A 363 16.08 -0.06 16.34
N PHE A 364 15.27 -0.53 15.41
CA PHE A 364 15.71 -0.89 14.06
C PHE A 364 14.76 -0.29 13.03
N THR A 365 15.28 0.02 11.85
CA THR A 365 14.47 0.50 10.73
C THR A 365 13.85 -0.67 9.97
N ALA A 366 12.80 -0.37 9.20
CA ALA A 366 12.09 -1.36 8.42
C ALA A 366 12.98 -1.91 7.30
N ARG A 367 13.28 -3.21 7.31
CA ARG A 367 14.10 -3.86 6.29
C ARG A 367 13.51 -5.19 5.86
N LEU A 368 13.71 -5.52 4.59
CA LEU A 368 13.23 -6.77 4.00
C LEU A 368 14.38 -7.64 3.52
N LEU A 369 14.16 -8.94 3.58
CA LEU A 369 14.99 -9.98 2.98
C LEU A 369 14.10 -11.03 2.32
N PHE A 370 14.65 -11.79 1.39
CA PHE A 370 14.04 -13.00 0.86
C PHE A 370 14.56 -14.23 1.59
N TRP A 371 13.65 -15.08 2.07
CA TRP A 371 13.98 -16.37 2.66
C TRP A 371 14.25 -17.44 1.59
N HIS A 372 15.39 -18.14 1.69
CA HIS A 372 15.81 -19.18 0.75
C HIS A 372 15.66 -20.60 1.28
N GLY A 373 15.35 -20.78 2.57
CA GLY A 373 15.46 -22.09 3.20
C GLY A 373 16.89 -22.41 3.60
N LEU A 374 17.28 -23.68 3.49
CA LEU A 374 18.66 -24.11 3.71
C LEU A 374 19.48 -23.99 2.41
N ILE A 375 20.55 -23.20 2.45
CA ILE A 375 21.59 -23.20 1.43
C ILE A 375 22.86 -23.74 2.07
N GLY A 376 23.42 -24.83 1.52
CA GLY A 376 24.60 -25.49 2.10
C GLY A 376 24.38 -25.96 3.54
N GLY A 377 23.14 -26.33 3.90
CA GLY A 377 22.77 -26.73 5.26
C GLY A 377 22.58 -25.56 6.25
N VAL A 378 22.61 -24.31 5.79
CA VAL A 378 22.47 -23.11 6.64
C VAL A 378 21.18 -22.35 6.31
N PRO A 379 20.33 -22.03 7.30
CA PRO A 379 19.20 -21.10 7.20
C PRO A 379 19.64 -19.78 6.59
N THR A 380 19.20 -19.49 5.37
CA THR A 380 19.71 -18.35 4.60
C THR A 380 18.57 -17.44 4.15
N ALA A 381 18.80 -16.14 4.34
CA ALA A 381 18.02 -15.07 3.71
C ALA A 381 18.98 -14.11 3.01
N SER A 382 18.52 -13.41 1.98
CA SER A 382 19.37 -12.42 1.30
C SER A 382 18.56 -11.28 0.70
N SER A 383 19.26 -10.26 0.21
CA SER A 383 18.67 -9.14 -0.51
C SER A 383 18.18 -9.48 -1.92
N SER A 384 18.34 -10.73 -2.38
CA SER A 384 17.93 -11.16 -3.73
C SER A 384 17.26 -12.53 -3.72
N TYR A 385 16.39 -12.80 -4.68
CA TYR A 385 15.76 -14.09 -4.89
C TYR A 385 15.42 -14.26 -6.36
N GLN A 386 15.95 -15.33 -6.96
CA GLN A 386 15.81 -15.60 -8.39
C GLN A 386 16.25 -14.39 -9.23
N ASP A 387 15.30 -13.77 -9.93
CA ASP A 387 15.52 -12.68 -10.86
C ASP A 387 15.22 -11.30 -10.25
N ILE A 388 15.06 -11.21 -8.93
CA ILE A 388 14.76 -9.96 -8.19
C ILE A 388 15.84 -9.69 -7.13
N THR A 389 16.22 -8.43 -7.02
CA THR A 389 17.02 -7.88 -5.93
C THR A 389 16.29 -6.70 -5.31
N LEU A 390 16.29 -6.60 -3.99
CA LEU A 390 15.69 -5.48 -3.24
C LEU A 390 16.45 -4.15 -3.44
N GLY A 391 17.64 -4.21 -4.05
CA GLY A 391 18.43 -3.10 -4.56
C GLY A 391 17.73 -2.37 -5.71
N TRP A 392 17.95 -1.06 -5.86
CA TRP A 392 17.38 -0.30 -6.97
C TRP A 392 17.99 -0.63 -8.32
N GLN A 393 19.32 -0.79 -8.35
CA GLN A 393 20.11 -0.94 -9.59
C GLN A 393 20.44 -2.39 -9.94
N GLY A 394 21.00 -2.59 -11.13
CA GLY A 394 21.45 -3.89 -11.65
C GLY A 394 20.38 -4.61 -12.50
N ALA A 395 20.78 -5.66 -13.22
CA ALA A 395 19.90 -6.38 -14.14
C ALA A 395 18.65 -7.00 -13.48
N ASN A 396 18.71 -7.23 -12.16
CA ASN A 396 17.63 -7.76 -11.35
C ASN A 396 17.10 -6.75 -10.32
N GLY A 397 17.55 -5.49 -10.37
CA GLY A 397 17.12 -4.47 -9.41
C GLY A 397 15.65 -4.12 -9.54
N ASN A 398 15.08 -3.56 -8.46
CA ASN A 398 13.69 -3.13 -8.40
C ASN A 398 13.32 -2.16 -9.52
N GLN A 399 14.26 -1.31 -9.97
CA GLN A 399 13.99 -0.42 -11.10
C GLN A 399 13.63 -1.20 -12.37
N VAL A 400 14.47 -2.18 -12.73
CA VAL A 400 14.29 -2.99 -13.95
C VAL A 400 13.04 -3.86 -13.83
N ARG A 401 12.78 -4.40 -12.63
CA ARG A 401 11.69 -5.38 -12.43
C ARG A 401 10.32 -4.76 -12.26
N PHE A 402 10.23 -3.58 -11.63
CA PHE A 402 8.95 -3.02 -11.22
C PHE A 402 8.69 -1.60 -11.72
N TYR A 403 9.73 -0.84 -12.12
CA TYR A 403 9.59 0.56 -12.53
C TYR A 403 9.85 0.81 -14.02
N SER A 404 10.26 -0.21 -14.78
CA SER A 404 10.73 -0.04 -16.15
C SER A 404 9.68 0.56 -17.08
N GLU A 405 8.42 0.14 -16.99
CA GLU A 405 7.34 0.69 -17.81
C GLU A 405 6.84 2.01 -17.26
N TYR A 406 6.78 2.16 -15.94
CA TYR A 406 6.45 3.44 -15.33
C TYR A 406 7.45 4.55 -15.68
N GLU A 407 8.75 4.24 -15.75
CA GLU A 407 9.78 5.17 -16.22
C GLU A 407 9.57 5.55 -17.69
N LYS A 408 9.34 4.55 -18.57
CA LYS A 408 9.06 4.81 -20.00
C LYS A 408 7.81 5.67 -20.18
N PHE A 409 6.77 5.39 -19.42
CA PHE A 409 5.54 6.17 -19.36
C PHE A 409 5.86 7.61 -18.97
N ARG A 410 6.50 7.84 -17.81
CA ARG A 410 6.84 9.20 -17.36
C ARG A 410 7.70 9.97 -18.36
N ARG A 411 8.68 9.33 -19.02
CA ARG A 411 9.53 9.96 -20.03
C ARG A 411 8.78 10.47 -21.27
N LYS A 412 7.68 9.81 -21.65
CA LYS A 412 6.96 10.09 -22.91
C LYS A 412 5.59 10.73 -22.70
N THR A 413 5.14 10.81 -21.46
CA THR A 413 3.81 11.27 -21.14
C THR A 413 3.71 12.79 -21.22
N HIS A 414 2.46 13.22 -21.38
CA HIS A 414 2.01 14.57 -21.13
C HIS A 414 0.60 14.45 -20.58
N SER A 415 0.22 15.37 -19.70
CA SER A 415 -1.13 15.44 -19.18
C SER A 415 -1.97 16.42 -19.99
N MET A 416 -3.28 16.18 -19.96
CA MET A 416 -4.28 17.14 -20.43
C MET A 416 -5.56 16.96 -19.66
N THR A 417 -6.33 18.03 -19.58
CA THR A 417 -7.67 18.01 -18.99
C THR A 417 -8.69 18.25 -20.10
N SER A 418 -9.66 17.35 -20.24
CA SER A 418 -10.64 17.43 -21.33
C SER A 418 -12.03 16.99 -20.88
N PRO A 419 -13.09 17.69 -21.33
CA PRO A 419 -14.45 17.21 -21.13
C PRO A 419 -14.73 15.98 -22.02
N ALA A 420 -15.38 14.97 -21.46
CA ALA A 420 -15.72 13.72 -22.12
C ALA A 420 -17.21 13.43 -22.01
N ASN A 421 -17.89 13.15 -23.14
CA ASN A 421 -19.32 12.81 -23.19
C ASN A 421 -19.58 11.37 -22.70
N LEU A 422 -19.29 11.13 -21.43
CA LEU A 422 -19.41 9.83 -20.77
C LEU A 422 -20.83 9.58 -20.29
N THR A 423 -21.32 8.37 -20.55
CA THR A 423 -22.60 7.88 -20.07
C THR A 423 -22.46 7.23 -18.69
N ALA A 424 -23.58 6.96 -18.02
CA ALA A 424 -23.58 6.17 -16.78
C ALA A 424 -22.93 4.78 -16.95
N ASN A 425 -23.05 4.16 -18.14
CA ASN A 425 -22.35 2.92 -18.46
C ASN A 425 -20.83 3.13 -18.41
N ASP A 426 -20.34 4.15 -19.10
CA ASP A 426 -18.91 4.46 -19.16
C ASP A 426 -18.34 4.72 -17.75
N LEU A 427 -19.04 5.51 -16.93
CA LEU A 427 -18.63 5.83 -15.56
C LEU A 427 -18.64 4.63 -14.60
N SER A 428 -19.55 3.67 -14.80
CA SER A 428 -19.59 2.42 -14.02
C SER A 428 -18.47 1.43 -14.38
N GLU A 429 -17.84 1.60 -15.54
CA GLU A 429 -16.74 0.73 -16.01
C GLU A 429 -15.36 1.22 -15.56
N ILE A 430 -15.18 2.53 -15.36
CA ILE A 430 -13.92 3.17 -14.96
C ILE A 430 -13.81 3.38 -13.45
N ASP A 431 -14.39 2.47 -12.67
CA ASP A 431 -14.29 2.53 -11.23
C ASP A 431 -12.88 2.14 -10.76
N MET A 432 -12.10 3.17 -10.43
CA MET A 432 -10.70 3.08 -10.00
C MET A 432 -10.52 2.52 -8.59
N HIS A 433 -11.58 2.13 -7.89
CA HIS A 433 -11.51 1.59 -6.54
C HIS A 433 -12.19 0.22 -6.44
N GLN A 434 -13.39 0.07 -7.02
CA GLN A 434 -14.19 -1.16 -6.93
C GLN A 434 -13.79 -2.21 -7.98
N ARG A 435 -13.41 -1.78 -9.19
CA ARG A 435 -13.07 -2.65 -10.32
C ARG A 435 -11.56 -2.66 -10.53
N ALA A 436 -10.87 -3.20 -9.51
CA ALA A 436 -9.42 -3.16 -9.31
C ALA A 436 -8.59 -3.32 -10.58
N GLY A 437 -8.20 -2.19 -11.18
CA GLY A 437 -7.34 -2.16 -12.35
C GLY A 437 -7.93 -2.80 -13.62
N GLU A 438 -9.26 -2.93 -13.73
CA GLU A 438 -9.93 -3.48 -14.92
C GLU A 438 -9.87 -2.51 -16.10
N THR A 439 -10.22 -1.23 -15.89
CA THR A 439 -10.10 -0.17 -16.90
C THR A 439 -9.34 1.01 -16.30
N VAL A 440 -8.04 1.08 -16.56
CA VAL A 440 -7.18 2.21 -16.14
C VAL A 440 -6.83 3.15 -17.30
N ALA A 441 -6.97 2.66 -18.54
CA ALA A 441 -6.58 3.36 -19.76
C ALA A 441 -7.63 3.23 -20.87
N VAL A 442 -7.64 4.22 -21.76
CA VAL A 442 -8.60 4.38 -22.86
C VAL A 442 -7.93 4.89 -24.13
N HIS A 443 -8.44 4.47 -25.28
CA HIS A 443 -7.95 4.90 -26.58
C HIS A 443 -8.75 6.11 -27.08
N ILE A 444 -8.06 7.19 -27.41
CA ILE A 444 -8.66 8.43 -27.87
C ILE A 444 -7.85 8.98 -29.05
N GLN A 445 -8.49 9.12 -30.21
CA GLN A 445 -7.96 9.81 -31.38
C GLN A 445 -6.54 9.33 -31.77
N GLY A 446 -6.36 8.00 -31.83
CA GLY A 446 -5.10 7.38 -32.27
C GLY A 446 -4.05 7.20 -31.18
N ASN A 447 -4.30 7.63 -29.94
CA ASN A 447 -3.37 7.45 -28.82
C ASN A 447 -4.05 6.78 -27.62
N ASN A 448 -3.24 6.15 -26.77
CA ASN A 448 -3.69 5.57 -25.51
C ASN A 448 -3.42 6.55 -24.37
N TYR A 449 -4.36 6.62 -23.43
CA TYR A 449 -4.29 7.50 -22.28
C TYR A 449 -4.64 6.73 -21.01
N LEU A 450 -3.79 6.85 -20.00
CA LEU A 450 -4.13 6.52 -18.63
C LEU A 450 -5.05 7.61 -18.08
N ILE A 451 -6.15 7.23 -17.43
CA ILE A 451 -7.05 8.19 -16.78
C ILE A 451 -6.42 8.54 -15.43
N GLY A 452 -6.14 9.82 -15.16
CA GLY A 452 -5.53 10.29 -13.91
C GLY A 452 -6.57 10.65 -12.85
N GLU A 453 -7.39 11.65 -13.15
CA GLU A 453 -8.45 12.16 -12.30
C GLU A 453 -9.77 12.26 -13.08
N GLN A 454 -10.90 12.07 -12.39
CA GLN A 454 -12.24 12.25 -12.94
C GLN A 454 -13.01 13.23 -12.08
N LYS A 455 -13.62 14.25 -12.69
CA LYS A 455 -14.57 15.17 -12.03
C LYS A 455 -15.93 15.04 -12.70
N ILE A 456 -16.89 14.53 -11.94
CA ILE A 456 -18.21 14.14 -12.44
C ILE A 456 -19.26 14.88 -11.64
N LEU A 457 -20.11 15.66 -12.30
CA LEU A 457 -21.30 16.23 -11.69
C LEU A 457 -22.46 15.22 -11.82
N LEU A 458 -23.06 14.83 -10.70
CA LEU A 458 -24.21 13.92 -10.63
C LEU A 458 -25.45 14.70 -10.21
N PRO A 459 -26.61 14.57 -10.89
CA PRO A 459 -26.84 13.84 -12.14
C PRO A 459 -25.98 14.37 -13.29
N ILE A 460 -25.74 13.53 -14.31
CA ILE A 460 -24.87 13.85 -15.45
C ILE A 460 -25.57 14.85 -16.40
N TYR A 461 -25.60 16.12 -16.00
CA TYR A 461 -26.10 17.24 -16.81
C TYR A 461 -24.97 17.99 -17.51
N GLN A 462 -23.77 17.94 -16.93
CA GLN A 462 -22.56 18.50 -17.51
C GLN A 462 -21.63 17.36 -17.90
N THR A 463 -20.86 17.61 -18.96
CA THR A 463 -19.86 16.69 -19.48
C THR A 463 -18.78 16.45 -18.41
N PRO A 464 -18.56 15.21 -17.94
CA PRO A 464 -17.47 14.89 -17.02
C PRO A 464 -16.13 15.39 -17.52
N ILE A 465 -15.27 15.84 -16.62
CA ILE A 465 -13.92 16.31 -16.92
C ILE A 465 -12.94 15.21 -16.52
N LEU A 466 -12.06 14.82 -17.44
CA LEU A 466 -11.03 13.83 -17.20
C LEU A 466 -9.64 14.47 -17.32
N GLU A 467 -8.75 14.14 -16.39
CA GLU A 467 -7.32 14.28 -16.58
C GLU A 467 -6.80 13.01 -17.27
N LEU A 468 -6.06 13.18 -18.37
CA LEU A 468 -5.56 12.11 -19.21
C LEU A 468 -4.05 12.22 -19.34
N TRP A 469 -3.37 11.10 -19.17
CA TRP A 469 -1.91 10.97 -19.28
C TRP A 469 -1.57 10.07 -20.46
N ARG A 470 -0.87 10.60 -21.46
CA ARG A 470 -0.51 9.80 -22.64
C ARG A 470 0.39 8.62 -22.24
N MET A 471 0.07 7.43 -22.77
CA MET A 471 0.88 6.22 -22.63
C MET A 471 1.85 6.02 -23.79
#